data_AF-A0A7Z0WD91-F1
#
_entry.id   AF-A0A7Z0WD91-F1
#
_cell.length_a   1.000
_cell.length_b   1.000
_cell.length_c   1.000
_cell.angle_alpha   90.00
_cell.angle_beta   90.00
_cell.angle_gamma   90.00
#
_symmetry.space_group_name_H-M   'P 1'
#
loop_
_entity.id
_entity.type
_entity.pdbx_description
1 polymer ?
#
loop_
_entity_poly.entity_id
_entity_poly.type
_entity_poly.pdbx_seq_one_letter_code
_entity_poly.pdbx_strand_id
1 'polypeptide(L)'
;MEYSTNAKAARSRLRRASRAVDRDLNIVYDKPVSEWDFDELQRGRPRGPDGKFRTGPRPKWITDAVMAEARKRLKTLARDRLGMYAGAAIDFLKDLMEDDRVDENGRPITPNSVKLQAATYLLDQIVGKSITHVELEGSVNLRHLMATVMVNPDGEESHPVVGPTTEEEEMTDDA
;
A
#
# COMPACT_ATOMS: atom_id res chain seq x y z
N MET A 1 -41.59 -3.36 -4.72
CA MET A 1 -40.79 -4.51 -5.23
C MET A 1 -39.98 -4.04 -6.45
N GLU A 2 -39.14 -3.00 -6.29
CA GLU A 2 -38.39 -2.34 -7.40
C GLU A 2 -36.86 -2.42 -7.27
N TYR A 3 -36.33 -2.96 -6.16
CA TYR A 3 -34.90 -2.94 -5.85
C TYR A 3 -34.06 -3.94 -6.66
N SER A 4 -34.65 -5.05 -7.16
CA SER A 4 -33.86 -6.13 -7.79
C SER A 4 -33.36 -5.80 -9.20
N THR A 5 -34.15 -5.04 -9.97
CA THR A 5 -33.82 -4.64 -11.35
C THR A 5 -32.66 -3.65 -11.37
N ASN A 6 -32.61 -2.76 -10.38
CA ASN A 6 -31.57 -1.72 -10.26
C ASN A 6 -30.21 -2.32 -9.85
N ALA A 7 -30.21 -3.30 -8.94
CA ALA A 7 -28.99 -4.00 -8.52
C ALA A 7 -28.33 -4.82 -9.65
N LYS A 8 -29.12 -5.46 -10.52
CA LYS A 8 -28.59 -6.22 -11.67
C LYS A 8 -27.93 -5.28 -12.70
N ALA A 9 -28.55 -4.14 -12.97
CA ALA A 9 -28.00 -3.10 -13.85
C ALA A 9 -26.72 -2.49 -13.25
N ALA A 10 -26.71 -2.16 -11.97
CA ALA A 10 -25.54 -1.62 -11.26
C ALA A 10 -24.35 -2.59 -11.30
N ARG A 11 -24.57 -3.90 -11.09
CA ARG A 11 -23.49 -4.92 -11.24
C ARG A 11 -22.93 -4.98 -12.66
N SER A 12 -23.77 -4.84 -13.69
CA SER A 12 -23.32 -4.82 -15.08
C SER A 12 -22.49 -3.57 -15.37
N ARG A 13 -22.85 -2.42 -14.80
CA ARG A 13 -22.09 -1.17 -14.90
C ARG A 13 -20.77 -1.23 -14.14
N LEU A 14 -20.73 -1.77 -12.92
CA LEU A 14 -19.49 -2.00 -12.16
C LEU A 14 -18.48 -2.89 -12.89
N ARG A 15 -18.96 -3.79 -13.76
CA ARG A 15 -18.10 -4.60 -14.62
C ARG A 15 -17.54 -3.83 -15.83
N ARG A 16 -18.20 -2.74 -16.25
CA ARG A 16 -17.95 -2.06 -17.53
C ARG A 16 -17.38 -0.65 -17.39
N ALA A 17 -17.54 0.03 -16.25
CA ALA A 17 -17.29 1.47 -16.13
C ALA A 17 -16.47 1.84 -14.89
N SER A 18 -15.50 2.75 -15.07
CA SER A 18 -14.63 3.30 -14.02
C SER A 18 -15.14 4.62 -13.40
N ARG A 19 -16.14 5.29 -14.00
CA ARG A 19 -16.48 6.69 -13.62
C ARG A 19 -17.54 6.87 -12.51
N ALA A 20 -18.39 5.88 -12.23
CA ALA A 20 -19.48 6.00 -11.24
C ALA A 20 -19.51 4.82 -10.24
N VAL A 21 -18.32 4.32 -9.90
CA VAL A 21 -18.11 3.07 -9.15
C VAL A 21 -18.69 3.15 -7.72
N ASP A 22 -18.49 4.26 -7.01
CA ASP A 22 -18.95 4.39 -5.62
C ASP A 22 -20.47 4.41 -5.49
N ARG A 23 -21.16 5.08 -6.42
CA ARG A 23 -22.63 5.13 -6.44
C ARG A 23 -23.22 3.75 -6.73
N ASP A 24 -22.67 3.03 -7.70
CA ASP A 24 -23.15 1.70 -8.04
C ASP A 24 -22.79 0.67 -6.95
N LEU A 25 -21.65 0.82 -6.25
CA LEU A 25 -21.31 -0.01 -5.08
C LEU A 25 -22.29 0.22 -3.93
N ASN A 26 -22.64 1.48 -3.66
CA ASN A 26 -23.65 1.80 -2.65
C ASN A 26 -25.02 1.22 -3.00
N ILE A 27 -25.42 1.23 -4.28
CA ILE A 27 -26.69 0.60 -4.73
C ILE A 27 -26.67 -0.93 -4.56
N VAL A 28 -25.50 -1.58 -4.69
CA VAL A 28 -25.40 -3.05 -4.61
C VAL A 28 -25.25 -3.54 -3.17
N TYR A 29 -24.58 -2.77 -2.32
CA TYR A 29 -24.14 -3.21 -1.01
C TYR A 29 -24.66 -2.38 0.17
N ASP A 30 -25.25 -1.21 -0.08
CA ASP A 30 -25.77 -0.29 0.93
C ASP A 30 -24.73 0.18 1.98
N LYS A 31 -23.43 -0.07 1.73
CA LYS A 31 -22.31 0.30 2.60
C LYS A 31 -21.16 0.88 1.77
N PRO A 32 -20.66 2.10 2.06
CA PRO A 32 -19.57 2.71 1.31
C PRO A 32 -18.25 1.99 1.54
N VAL A 33 -17.39 1.95 0.51
CA VAL A 33 -16.09 1.24 0.53
C VAL A 33 -15.18 1.72 1.66
N SER A 34 -15.27 3.01 2.02
CA SER A 34 -14.51 3.60 3.13
C SER A 34 -14.79 2.96 4.49
N GLU A 35 -15.97 2.38 4.68
CA GLU A 35 -16.37 1.72 5.92
C GLU A 35 -16.11 0.21 5.91
N TRP A 36 -15.55 -0.32 4.82
CA TRP A 36 -15.31 -1.75 4.72
C TRP A 36 -14.15 -2.17 5.62
N ASP A 37 -14.24 -3.33 6.25
CA ASP A 37 -13.13 -3.92 7.01
C ASP A 37 -12.05 -4.49 6.07
N PHE A 38 -10.85 -4.78 6.60
CA PHE A 38 -9.77 -5.39 5.81
C PHE A 38 -10.18 -6.70 5.15
N ASP A 39 -10.93 -7.55 5.87
CA ASP A 39 -11.45 -8.81 5.32
C ASP A 39 -12.46 -8.58 4.19
N GLU A 40 -13.22 -7.49 4.26
CA GLU A 40 -14.24 -7.09 3.28
C GLU A 40 -13.58 -6.55 2.02
N LEU A 41 -12.55 -5.71 2.17
CA LEU A 41 -11.70 -5.21 1.09
C LEU A 41 -10.99 -6.37 0.36
N GLN A 42 -10.41 -7.31 1.11
CA GLN A 42 -9.72 -8.48 0.52
C GLN A 42 -10.68 -9.38 -0.26
N ARG A 43 -11.92 -9.56 0.24
CA ARG A 43 -12.94 -10.35 -0.45
C ARG A 43 -13.68 -9.58 -1.55
N GLY A 44 -13.45 -8.26 -1.68
CA GLY A 44 -14.13 -7.39 -2.63
C GLY A 44 -15.64 -7.24 -2.36
N ARG A 45 -16.10 -7.52 -1.14
CA ARG A 45 -17.52 -7.38 -0.76
C ARG A 45 -17.68 -7.15 0.75
N PRO A 46 -18.67 -6.35 1.18
CA PRO A 46 -18.95 -6.14 2.58
C PRO A 46 -19.75 -7.29 3.19
N ARG A 47 -19.76 -7.35 4.52
CA ARG A 47 -20.62 -8.21 5.32
C ARG A 47 -22.07 -7.71 5.23
N GLY A 48 -23.00 -8.64 5.40
CA GLY A 48 -24.41 -8.33 5.58
C GLY A 48 -24.68 -7.73 6.97
N PRO A 49 -25.91 -7.27 7.23
CA PRO A 49 -26.32 -6.75 8.53
C PRO A 49 -26.16 -7.76 9.68
N ASP A 50 -26.10 -9.05 9.35
CA ASP A 50 -25.87 -10.17 10.26
C ASP A 50 -24.38 -10.40 10.60
N GLY A 51 -23.48 -9.54 10.10
CA GLY A 51 -22.04 -9.64 10.29
C GLY A 51 -21.37 -10.78 9.52
N LYS A 52 -22.13 -11.54 8.73
CA LYS A 52 -21.60 -12.62 7.88
C LYS A 52 -21.39 -12.12 6.46
N PHE A 53 -20.50 -12.77 5.72
CA PHE A 53 -20.41 -12.51 4.30
C PHE A 53 -21.68 -12.99 3.62
N ARG A 54 -22.29 -12.14 2.78
CA ARG A 54 -23.46 -12.51 1.97
C ARG A 54 -23.20 -13.83 1.25
N THR A 55 -24.12 -14.78 1.40
CA THR A 55 -24.02 -16.12 0.81
C THR A 55 -23.96 -16.03 -0.71
N GLY A 56 -22.88 -16.54 -1.30
CA GLY A 56 -22.68 -16.51 -2.75
C GLY A 56 -21.22 -16.51 -3.18
N PRO A 57 -20.97 -16.72 -4.49
CA PRO A 57 -19.63 -16.76 -5.04
C PRO A 57 -18.90 -15.44 -4.79
N ARG A 58 -17.59 -15.52 -4.55
CA ARG A 58 -16.74 -14.32 -4.46
C ARG A 58 -16.83 -13.55 -5.78
N PRO A 59 -16.77 -12.22 -5.76
CA PRO A 59 -16.70 -11.43 -6.98
C PRO A 59 -15.52 -11.93 -7.82
N LYS A 60 -15.73 -12.15 -9.12
CA LYS A 60 -14.66 -12.55 -10.05
C LYS A 60 -13.71 -11.40 -10.38
N TRP A 61 -14.10 -10.16 -10.08
CA TRP A 61 -13.33 -8.94 -10.31
C TRP A 61 -13.50 -8.00 -9.12
N ILE A 62 -12.42 -7.33 -8.74
CA ILE A 62 -12.43 -6.27 -7.72
C ILE A 62 -12.45 -4.93 -8.47
N THR A 63 -13.30 -4.02 -8.03
CA THR A 63 -13.40 -2.68 -8.64
C THR A 63 -12.23 -1.80 -8.22
N ASP A 64 -11.79 -0.89 -9.09
CA ASP A 64 -10.66 0.03 -8.80
C ASP A 64 -10.82 0.81 -7.51
N ALA A 65 -12.04 1.22 -7.14
CA ALA A 65 -12.33 1.92 -5.89
C ALA A 65 -11.95 1.09 -4.65
N VAL A 66 -12.24 -0.21 -4.66
CA VAL A 66 -11.89 -1.14 -3.58
C VAL A 66 -10.38 -1.37 -3.53
N MET A 67 -9.73 -1.51 -4.69
CA MET A 67 -8.27 -1.61 -4.76
C MET A 67 -7.57 -0.34 -4.29
N ALA A 68 -8.08 0.84 -4.64
CA ALA A 68 -7.53 2.12 -4.24
C ALA A 68 -7.58 2.30 -2.72
N GLU A 69 -8.72 1.97 -2.10
CA GLU A 69 -8.88 2.04 -0.64
C GLU A 69 -7.99 1.00 0.07
N ALA A 70 -7.91 -0.23 -0.44
CA ALA A 70 -7.00 -1.25 0.10
C ALA A 70 -5.53 -0.80 0.03
N ARG A 71 -5.09 -0.24 -1.10
CA ARG A 71 -3.73 0.32 -1.27
C ARG A 71 -3.47 1.49 -0.33
N LYS A 72 -4.44 2.40 -0.18
CA LYS A 72 -4.34 3.55 0.73
C LYS A 72 -4.13 3.09 2.18
N ARG A 73 -4.90 2.10 2.62
CA ARG A 73 -4.77 1.55 3.98
C ARG A 73 -3.47 0.78 4.16
N LEU A 74 -3.07 -0.02 3.18
CA LEU A 74 -1.77 -0.70 3.21
C LEU A 74 -0.61 0.31 3.30
N LYS A 75 -0.66 1.39 2.52
CA LYS A 75 0.34 2.46 2.56
C LYS A 75 0.38 3.17 3.91
N THR A 76 -0.78 3.38 4.53
CA THR A 76 -0.88 4.00 5.86
C THR A 76 -0.27 3.08 6.92
N LEU A 77 -0.69 1.81 6.95
CA LEU A 77 -0.14 0.81 7.87
C LEU A 77 1.37 0.61 7.69
N ALA A 78 1.84 0.57 6.44
CA ALA A 78 3.26 0.47 6.15
C ALA A 78 4.02 1.70 6.66
N ARG A 79 3.50 2.91 6.46
CA ARG A 79 4.08 4.15 6.99
C ARG A 79 4.09 4.16 8.52
N ASP A 80 3.00 3.76 9.16
CA ASP A 80 2.91 3.73 10.61
C ASP A 80 3.92 2.73 11.20
N ARG A 81 3.99 1.52 10.63
CA ARG A 81 4.98 0.51 11.06
C ARG A 81 6.41 0.98 10.81
N LEU A 82 6.69 1.55 9.65
CA LEU A 82 8.01 2.12 9.35
C LEU A 82 8.35 3.25 10.34
N GLY A 83 7.39 4.11 10.66
CA GLY A 83 7.54 5.17 11.66
C GLY A 83 7.86 4.60 13.05
N MET A 84 7.16 3.53 13.47
CA MET A 84 7.46 2.86 14.75
C MET A 84 8.87 2.28 14.80
N TYR A 85 9.28 1.54 13.76
CA TYR A 85 10.64 0.97 13.71
C TYR A 85 11.72 2.05 13.58
N ALA A 86 11.46 3.12 12.83
CA ALA A 86 12.36 4.26 12.73
C ALA A 86 12.50 4.98 14.07
N GLY A 87 11.39 5.19 14.79
CA GLY A 87 11.41 5.76 16.14
C GLY A 87 12.25 4.91 17.10
N ALA A 88 11.99 3.60 17.16
CA ALA A 88 12.77 2.68 17.99
C ALA A 88 14.26 2.64 17.61
N ALA A 89 14.60 2.74 16.33
CA ALA A 89 15.98 2.82 15.88
C ALA A 89 16.66 4.14 16.30
N ILE A 90 15.95 5.27 16.23
CA ILE A 90 16.45 6.57 16.69
C ILE A 90 16.66 6.56 18.22
N ASP A 91 15.71 6.01 18.98
CA ASP A 91 15.84 5.88 20.43
C ASP A 91 17.04 5.00 20.80
N PHE A 92 17.22 3.87 20.09
CA PHE A 92 18.40 3.02 20.29
C PHE A 92 19.72 3.75 19.98
N LEU A 93 19.77 4.54 18.90
CA LEU A 93 20.95 5.34 18.57
C LEU A 93 21.24 6.40 19.64
N LYS A 94 20.20 7.02 20.20
CA LYS A 94 20.33 7.95 21.32
C LYS A 94 20.92 7.24 22.54
N ASP A 95 20.35 6.12 22.94
CA ASP A 95 20.83 5.33 24.09
C ASP A 95 22.29 4.89 23.89
N LEU A 96 22.66 4.51 22.66
CA LEU A 96 24.03 4.15 22.30
C LEU A 96 25.02 5.33 22.43
N MET A 97 24.59 6.54 22.07
CA MET A 97 25.42 7.75 22.22
C MET A 97 25.59 8.13 23.70
N GLU A 98 24.54 7.96 24.51
CA GLU A 98 24.53 8.30 25.95
C GLU A 98 25.17 7.20 26.83
N ASP A 99 25.51 6.02 26.26
CA ASP A 99 26.08 4.91 27.02
C ASP A 99 27.55 5.14 27.43
N ASP A 100 27.76 5.66 28.64
CA ASP A 100 29.09 5.89 29.23
C ASP A 100 29.60 4.74 30.10
N ARG A 101 29.00 3.55 29.98
CA ARG A 101 29.45 2.38 30.74
C ARG A 101 30.85 1.92 30.29
N VAL A 102 31.58 1.34 31.23
CA VAL A 102 32.98 0.94 31.09
C VAL A 102 33.12 -0.53 31.48
N ASP A 103 33.97 -1.26 30.75
CA ASP A 103 34.32 -2.66 31.02
C ASP A 103 35.24 -2.82 32.24
N GLU A 104 35.54 -4.06 32.62
CA GLU A 104 36.44 -4.38 33.74
C GLU A 104 37.88 -3.86 33.55
N ASN A 105 38.25 -3.48 32.32
CA ASN A 105 39.56 -2.96 31.95
C ASN A 105 39.59 -1.43 31.83
N GLY A 106 38.51 -0.74 32.20
CA GLY A 106 38.44 0.72 32.11
C GLY A 106 38.18 1.24 30.70
N ARG A 107 37.80 0.39 29.74
CA ARG A 107 37.47 0.77 28.36
C ARG A 107 35.97 0.98 28.19
N PRO A 108 35.52 2.00 27.45
CA PRO A 108 34.11 2.21 27.22
C PRO A 108 33.51 1.01 26.47
N ILE A 109 32.37 0.52 26.93
CA ILE A 109 31.64 -0.60 26.30
C ILE A 109 31.27 -0.21 24.86
N THR A 110 30.88 1.05 24.66
CA THR A 110 30.62 1.62 23.34
C THR A 110 31.76 2.54 22.94
N PRO A 111 32.55 2.20 21.90
CA PRO A 111 33.66 3.05 21.47
C PRO A 111 33.19 4.44 21.03
N ASN A 112 33.96 5.48 21.36
CA ASN A 112 33.65 6.86 20.99
C ASN A 112 33.52 7.08 19.47
N SER A 113 34.22 6.28 18.66
CA SER A 113 34.07 6.30 17.20
C SER A 113 32.67 5.90 16.74
N VAL A 114 32.05 4.91 17.41
CA VAL A 114 30.69 4.46 17.11
C VAL A 114 29.68 5.52 17.52
N LYS A 115 29.86 6.15 18.69
CA LYS A 115 29.03 7.30 19.13
C LYS A 115 29.08 8.45 18.14
N LEU A 116 30.27 8.79 17.66
CA LEU A 116 30.46 9.84 16.64
C LEU A 116 29.77 9.48 15.32
N GLN A 117 29.89 8.24 14.85
CA GLN A 117 29.22 7.78 13.62
C GLN A 117 27.70 7.85 13.75
N ALA A 118 27.14 7.46 14.90
CA ALA A 118 25.71 7.58 15.18
C ALA A 118 25.25 9.04 15.15
N ALA A 119 26.01 9.95 15.79
CA ALA A 119 25.72 11.38 15.81
C ALA A 119 25.77 11.98 14.40
N THR A 120 26.80 11.65 13.60
CA THR A 120 26.91 12.09 12.20
C THR A 120 25.74 11.57 11.37
N TYR A 121 25.36 10.30 11.53
CA TYR A 121 24.22 9.74 10.81
C TYR A 121 22.92 10.47 11.13
N LEU A 122 22.64 10.77 12.40
CA LEU A 122 21.44 11.52 12.79
C LEU A 122 21.45 12.95 12.26
N LEU A 123 22.60 13.63 12.31
CA LEU A 123 22.76 14.97 11.71
C LEU A 123 22.53 14.96 10.21
N ASP A 124 23.07 13.98 9.50
CA ASP A 124 22.87 13.80 8.06
C ASP A 124 21.38 13.59 7.71
N GLN A 125 20.63 12.88 8.55
CA GLN A 125 19.19 12.67 8.32
C GLN A 125 18.35 13.90 8.67
N ILE A 126 18.72 14.68 9.70
CA ILE A 126 17.95 15.86 10.14
C ILE A 126 18.23 17.08 9.26
N VAL A 127 19.51 17.36 9.00
CA VAL A 127 19.94 18.49 8.16
C VAL A 127 19.70 18.16 6.67
N GLY A 128 19.57 16.87 6.36
CA GLY A 128 19.48 16.34 5.01
C GLY A 128 20.87 16.19 4.41
N LYS A 129 21.14 15.03 3.78
CA LYS A 129 22.36 14.87 2.98
C LYS A 129 22.42 15.96 1.92
N SER A 130 23.60 16.56 1.73
CA SER A 130 23.89 17.40 0.57
C SER A 130 23.42 16.67 -0.69
N ILE A 131 22.43 17.26 -1.39
CA ILE A 131 21.79 16.83 -2.63
C ILE A 131 22.40 15.53 -3.20
N THR A 132 21.92 14.38 -2.73
CA THR A 132 22.21 13.11 -3.39
C THR A 132 21.42 13.09 -4.70
N HIS A 133 22.12 13.16 -5.83
CA HIS A 133 21.52 12.88 -7.14
C HIS A 133 21.08 11.42 -7.16
N VAL A 134 19.79 11.19 -6.94
CA VAL A 134 19.18 9.88 -7.16
C VAL A 134 18.75 9.87 -8.62
N GLU A 135 19.62 9.36 -9.49
CA GLU A 135 19.23 8.96 -10.83
C GLU A 135 18.30 7.75 -10.70
N LEU A 136 16.99 8.01 -10.67
CA LEU A 136 15.96 7.00 -10.79
C LEU A 136 15.90 6.57 -12.25
N GLU A 137 16.86 5.76 -12.70
CA GLU A 137 16.62 4.94 -13.88
C GLU A 137 15.43 4.03 -13.58
N GLY A 138 14.36 4.18 -14.36
CA GLY A 138 13.10 3.47 -14.24
C GLY A 138 13.30 1.97 -14.37
N SER A 139 13.59 1.32 -13.25
CA SER A 139 13.78 -0.12 -13.17
C SER A 139 12.44 -0.82 -13.41
N VAL A 140 12.28 -1.32 -14.63
CA VAL A 140 11.29 -2.32 -15.06
C VAL A 140 11.33 -3.54 -14.12
N ASN A 141 12.47 -3.77 -13.44
CA ASN A 141 12.68 -4.83 -12.46
C ASN A 141 11.85 -4.66 -11.17
N LEU A 142 11.55 -3.44 -10.72
CA LEU A 142 10.70 -3.26 -9.53
C LEU A 142 9.24 -3.63 -9.82
N ARG A 143 8.75 -3.36 -11.05
CA ARG A 143 7.44 -3.82 -11.53
C ARG A 143 7.40 -5.33 -11.68
N HIS A 144 8.47 -5.95 -12.19
CA HIS A 144 8.58 -7.41 -12.26
C HIS A 144 8.61 -8.06 -10.87
N LEU A 145 9.35 -7.49 -9.92
CA LEU A 145 9.46 -8.04 -8.57
C LEU A 145 8.14 -7.90 -7.76
N MET A 146 7.40 -6.79 -7.94
CA MET A 146 6.04 -6.69 -7.41
C MET A 146 5.05 -7.62 -8.11
N ALA A 147 5.22 -7.89 -9.40
CA ALA A 147 4.42 -8.89 -10.11
C ALA A 147 4.70 -10.30 -9.58
N THR A 148 5.95 -10.65 -9.25
CA THR A 148 6.33 -11.96 -8.67
C THR A 148 5.77 -12.15 -7.26
N VAL A 149 5.77 -11.10 -6.42
CA VAL A 149 5.24 -11.18 -5.05
C VAL A 149 3.70 -11.22 -5.01
N MET A 150 3.01 -10.83 -6.09
CA MET A 150 1.55 -10.93 -6.21
C MET A 150 1.06 -12.28 -6.74
N VAL A 151 1.94 -13.24 -7.00
CA VAL A 151 1.58 -14.63 -7.34
C VAL A 151 1.38 -15.43 -6.04
N ASN A 152 0.25 -16.12 -5.93
CA ASN A 152 -0.01 -17.03 -4.82
C ASN A 152 1.03 -18.18 -4.81
N PRO A 153 1.28 -18.82 -3.64
CA PRO A 153 2.27 -19.90 -3.51
C PRO A 153 2.04 -21.14 -4.41
N ASP A 154 0.92 -21.20 -5.14
CA ASP A 154 0.58 -22.28 -6.09
C ASP A 154 1.00 -21.97 -7.54
N GLY A 155 1.66 -20.83 -7.80
CA GLY A 155 2.27 -20.53 -9.11
C GLY A 155 1.31 -20.09 -10.23
N GLU A 156 0.01 -20.01 -9.96
CA GLU A 156 -0.97 -19.50 -10.93
C GLU A 156 -1.25 -17.99 -10.77
N GLU A 157 -1.21 -17.26 -11.90
CA GLU A 157 -1.58 -15.85 -11.99
C GLU A 157 -3.05 -15.68 -11.58
N SER A 158 -3.26 -14.97 -10.47
CA SER A 158 -4.58 -15.01 -9.85
C SER A 158 -5.63 -14.16 -10.56
N HIS A 159 -5.30 -13.05 -11.25
CA HIS A 159 -6.22 -12.34 -12.17
C HIS A 159 -5.47 -11.36 -13.11
N PRO A 160 -5.87 -11.22 -14.40
CA PRO A 160 -5.34 -10.16 -15.27
C PRO A 160 -5.84 -8.79 -14.81
N VAL A 161 -4.91 -7.88 -14.52
CA VAL A 161 -5.20 -6.47 -14.23
C VAL A 161 -5.45 -5.76 -15.56
N VAL A 162 -6.71 -5.41 -15.83
CA VAL A 162 -7.04 -4.52 -16.96
C VAL A 162 -6.66 -3.10 -16.54
N GLY A 163 -5.52 -2.61 -17.02
CA GLY A 163 -5.14 -1.20 -16.87
C GLY A 163 -6.06 -0.30 -17.71
N PRO A 164 -6.16 1.00 -17.38
CA PRO A 164 -6.73 1.95 -18.32
C PRO A 164 -5.85 1.96 -19.58
N THR A 165 -6.45 1.71 -20.73
CA THR A 165 -5.83 2.00 -22.03
C THR A 165 -5.59 3.51 -22.06
N THR A 166 -4.37 3.94 -21.81
CA THR A 166 -3.90 5.23 -22.30
C THR A 166 -3.82 5.08 -23.81
N GLU A 167 -4.90 5.48 -24.50
CA GLU A 167 -4.81 5.90 -25.88
C GLU A 167 -3.92 7.14 -25.88
N GLU A 168 -2.62 6.93 -26.04
CA GLU A 168 -1.71 7.98 -26.47
C GLU A 168 -2.13 8.32 -27.90
N GLU A 169 -2.94 9.37 -28.06
CA GLU A 169 -3.14 10.02 -29.35
C GLU A 169 -1.77 10.56 -29.78
N GLU A 170 -1.09 9.82 -30.66
CA GLU A 170 0.02 10.32 -31.46
C GLU A 170 -0.50 11.49 -32.31
N MET A 171 -0.27 12.70 -31.81
CA MET A 171 -0.43 13.93 -32.58
C MET A 171 0.70 13.95 -33.62
N THR A 172 0.42 13.46 -34.83
CA THR A 172 1.29 13.63 -35.99
C THR A 172 1.31 15.10 -36.38
N ASP A 173 2.42 15.79 -36.10
CA ASP A 173 2.74 17.08 -36.73
C ASP A 173 3.04 16.82 -38.21
N ASP A 174 2.11 17.19 -39.09
CA ASP A 174 2.35 17.30 -40.53
C ASP A 174 3.22 18.55 -40.81
N ALA A 175 4.31 18.32 -41.54
CA ALA A 175 5.24 19.33 -42.06
C ALA A 175 4.90 19.77 -43.49
#